data_AF-A0A6G3TZP6-F1
#
_entry.id   AF-A0A6G3TZP6-F1
#
_cell.length_a   1.000
_cell.length_b   1.000
_cell.length_c   1.000
_cell.angle_alpha   90.00
_cell.angle_beta   90.00
_cell.angle_gamma   90.00
#
_symmetry.space_group_name_H-M   'P 1'
#
loop_
_entity.id
_entity.type
_entity.pdbx_description
1 polymer ?
#
loop_
_entity_poly.entity_id
_entity_poly.type
_entity_poly.pdbx_seq_one_letter_code
_entity_poly.pdbx_strand_id
1 'polypeptide(L)'
;RSGGEAAGAEAAEGTGPPVEGPPLLREFARLETERVARQVAELASPAVECPGENHEWLLSLTRAAEQSVRAISTSVYLGFWNSEPAGRYLDAQHEAITDRGVPVRRLFLVERAAQLDDALLRLCEEQELLRIDVRVVVLPELPPHLARGTTCDGVVFDEEVSYETVRDLREVNARTRIDARPDHVRSRTRRFEELWEAGMGLRELEGRVDDEEDGTWMTG
;
A
#
# COMPACT_ATOMS: atom_id res chain seq x y z
N ARG A 1 9.66 15.30 61.22
CA ARG A 1 10.73 15.49 60.22
C ARG A 1 10.53 14.44 59.14
N SER A 2 10.52 14.91 57.88
CA SER A 2 10.76 14.21 56.61
C SER A 2 10.00 12.90 56.35
N GLY A 3 9.13 12.78 55.35
CA GLY A 3 9.21 13.35 54.00
C GLY A 3 9.71 12.24 53.06
N GLY A 4 8.82 11.67 52.25
CA GLY A 4 9.11 10.65 51.27
C GLY A 4 8.31 10.94 50.00
N GLU A 5 8.98 11.65 49.11
CA GLU A 5 8.49 12.25 47.87
C GLU A 5 7.93 11.22 46.88
N ALA A 6 6.85 11.63 46.21
CA ALA A 6 6.32 10.99 45.04
C ALA A 6 7.35 11.09 43.89
N ALA A 7 7.75 9.95 43.33
CA ALA A 7 8.52 9.91 42.11
C ALA A 7 7.61 10.35 40.94
N GLY A 8 7.79 11.59 40.50
CA GLY A 8 7.23 12.09 39.25
C GLY A 8 7.94 11.43 38.07
N ALA A 9 7.14 10.93 37.13
CA ALA A 9 7.62 10.51 35.82
C ALA A 9 8.07 11.75 35.05
N GLU A 10 9.38 11.85 34.79
CA GLU A 10 9.95 12.83 33.89
C GLU A 10 9.53 12.48 32.45
N ALA A 11 8.70 13.33 31.86
CA ALA A 11 8.43 13.31 30.43
C ALA A 11 9.68 13.80 29.70
N ALA A 12 10.22 12.99 28.79
CA ALA A 12 11.33 13.36 27.94
C ALA A 12 10.96 14.56 27.07
N GLU A 13 11.60 15.70 27.33
CA GLU A 13 11.44 16.95 26.58
C GLU A 13 12.15 16.82 25.22
N GLY A 14 11.37 16.87 24.14
CA GLY A 14 11.83 16.68 22.77
C GLY A 14 12.86 17.73 22.36
N THR A 15 14.11 17.29 22.15
CA THR A 15 15.23 18.15 21.78
C THR A 15 15.33 18.27 20.25
N GLY A 16 14.42 19.05 19.65
CA GLY A 16 14.59 19.54 18.27
C GLY A 16 15.50 20.78 18.23
N PRO A 17 16.14 21.11 17.10
CA PRO A 17 16.92 22.34 16.97
C PRO A 17 16.02 23.57 17.22
N PRO A 18 16.54 24.67 17.81
CA PRO A 18 15.76 25.87 18.05
C PRO A 18 15.23 26.43 16.72
N VAL A 19 13.91 26.51 16.61
CA VAL A 19 13.25 27.07 15.42
C VAL A 19 13.35 28.58 15.50
N GLU A 20 14.35 29.16 14.84
CA GLU A 20 14.46 30.60 14.65
C GLU A 20 13.45 31.06 13.60
N GLY A 21 12.62 32.06 13.92
CA GLY A 21 11.61 32.57 12.99
C GLY A 21 10.50 33.38 13.69
N PRO A 22 9.54 33.95 12.92
CA PRO A 22 8.38 34.67 13.45
C PRO A 22 7.59 33.83 14.47
N PRO A 23 6.91 34.45 15.46
CA PRO A 23 6.18 33.73 16.51
C PRO A 23 5.21 32.66 15.99
N LEU A 24 4.52 32.94 14.88
CA LEU A 24 3.61 31.99 14.24
C LEU A 24 4.32 30.72 13.73
N LEU A 25 5.49 30.86 13.11
CA LEU A 25 6.25 29.71 12.59
C LEU A 25 6.83 28.86 13.72
N ARG A 26 7.22 29.48 14.84
CA ARG A 26 7.67 28.73 16.02
C ARG A 26 6.56 27.90 16.65
N GLU A 27 5.38 28.50 16.79
CA GLU A 27 4.22 27.79 17.32
C GLU A 27 3.76 26.68 16.38
N PHE A 28 3.76 26.93 15.07
CA PHE A 28 3.49 25.90 14.07
C PHE A 28 4.49 24.73 14.17
N ALA A 29 5.79 25.00 14.27
CA ALA A 29 6.80 23.96 14.39
C ALA A 29 6.67 23.16 15.70
N ARG A 30 6.30 23.80 16.82
CA ARG A 30 5.99 23.12 18.08
C ARG A 30 4.81 22.15 17.89
N LEU A 31 3.70 22.64 17.31
CA LEU A 31 2.51 21.83 17.05
C LEU A 31 2.81 20.64 16.13
N GLU A 32 3.61 20.83 15.08
CA GLU A 32 4.03 19.75 14.19
C GLU A 32 4.94 18.74 14.89
N THR A 33 5.85 19.19 15.76
CA THR A 33 6.71 18.29 16.55
C THR A 33 5.87 17.43 17.49
N GLU A 34 4.88 18.02 18.18
CA GLU A 34 3.94 17.29 19.04
C GLU A 34 3.08 16.31 18.24
N ARG A 35 2.67 16.69 17.02
CA ARG A 35 1.96 15.81 16.10
C ARG A 35 2.81 14.61 15.71
N VAL A 36 4.07 14.83 15.31
CA VAL A 36 5.00 13.76 14.94
C VAL A 36 5.31 12.86 16.14
N ALA A 37 5.59 13.41 17.32
CA ALA A 37 5.87 12.64 18.52
C ALA A 37 4.70 11.71 18.89
N ARG A 38 3.47 12.20 18.77
CA ARG A 38 2.26 11.38 18.97
C ARG A 38 2.11 10.29 17.90
N GLN A 39 2.37 10.59 16.63
CA GLN A 39 2.35 9.58 15.56
C GLN A 39 3.41 8.49 15.80
N VAL A 40 4.61 8.84 16.26
CA VAL A 40 5.65 7.86 16.63
C VAL A 40 5.20 6.98 17.79
N ALA A 41 4.56 7.56 18.81
CA ALA A 41 4.00 6.78 19.92
C ALA A 41 2.88 5.82 19.46
N GLU A 42 2.05 6.24 18.51
CA GLU A 42 1.03 5.38 17.90
C GLU A 42 1.64 4.25 17.06
N LEU A 43 2.73 4.51 16.34
CA LEU A 43 3.47 3.49 15.58
C LEU A 43 4.19 2.46 16.48
N ALA A 44 4.40 2.77 17.75
CA ALA A 44 4.86 1.78 18.73
C ALA A 44 3.78 0.72 19.06
N SER A 45 2.52 0.96 18.67
CA SER A 45 1.45 -0.03 18.72
C SER A 45 1.60 -1.05 17.58
N PRO A 46 1.30 -2.33 17.81
CA PRO A 46 1.28 -3.35 16.75
C PRO A 46 0.19 -3.12 15.69
N ALA A 47 -0.73 -2.16 15.90
CA ALA A 47 -1.66 -1.70 14.88
C ALA A 47 -2.04 -0.22 15.10
N VAL A 48 -2.11 0.54 14.01
CA VAL A 48 -2.51 1.95 13.98
C VAL A 48 -3.43 2.21 12.79
N GLU A 49 -4.38 3.12 12.96
CA GLU A 49 -5.32 3.52 11.93
C GLU A 49 -5.41 5.04 11.86
N CYS A 50 -5.56 5.59 10.65
CA CYS A 50 -5.89 7.00 10.46
C CYS A 50 -7.04 7.18 9.45
N PRO A 51 -7.89 8.21 9.62
CA PRO A 51 -8.89 8.56 8.61
C PRO A 51 -8.24 8.93 7.28
N GLY A 52 -8.88 8.56 6.17
CA GLY A 52 -8.41 8.85 4.82
C GLY A 52 -7.32 7.91 4.33
N GLU A 53 -6.96 8.08 3.07
CA GLU A 53 -5.76 7.49 2.48
C GLU A 53 -4.52 8.23 2.97
N ASN A 54 -3.49 7.50 3.36
CA ASN A 54 -2.24 8.08 3.84
C ASN A 54 -1.08 7.55 2.99
N HIS A 55 -0.82 8.23 1.88
CA HIS A 55 0.23 7.86 0.93
C HIS A 55 1.63 8.10 1.50
N GLU A 56 1.81 9.01 2.47
CA GLU A 56 3.11 9.24 3.10
C GLU A 56 3.58 8.05 3.93
N TRP A 57 2.65 7.36 4.61
CA TRP A 57 2.94 6.09 5.26
C TRP A 57 3.31 4.99 4.27
N LEU A 58 2.61 4.91 3.15
CA LEU A 58 2.94 3.97 2.06
C LEU A 58 4.36 4.22 1.52
N LEU A 59 4.70 5.48 1.26
CA LEU A 59 6.03 5.88 0.80
C LEU A 59 7.13 5.57 1.82
N SER A 60 6.88 5.89 3.10
CA SER A 60 7.86 5.67 4.16
C SER A 60 8.13 4.18 4.38
N LEU A 61 7.09 3.33 4.36
CA LEU A 61 7.25 1.88 4.45
C LEU A 61 8.01 1.30 3.24
N THR A 62 7.74 1.80 2.03
CA THR A 62 8.44 1.37 0.81
C THR A 62 9.92 1.69 0.86
N ARG A 63 10.28 2.87 1.39
CA ARG A 63 11.68 3.27 1.60
C ARG A 63 12.37 2.45 2.68
N ALA A 64 11.63 2.02 3.70
CA ALA A 64 12.14 1.23 4.81
C ALA A 64 12.26 -0.28 4.48
N ALA A 65 11.57 -0.77 3.46
CA ALA A 65 11.58 -2.19 3.11
C ALA A 65 12.96 -2.67 2.65
N GLU A 66 13.35 -3.85 3.13
CA GLU A 66 14.67 -4.47 2.88
C GLU A 66 14.58 -5.89 2.27
N GLN A 67 13.43 -6.57 2.37
CA GLN A 67 13.30 -7.98 1.98
C GLN A 67 12.27 -8.22 0.88
N SER A 68 11.09 -7.61 0.95
CA SER A 68 10.05 -7.76 -0.07
C SER A 68 8.96 -6.70 0.03
N VAL A 69 8.34 -6.40 -1.13
CA VAL A 69 7.11 -5.60 -1.20
C VAL A 69 6.08 -6.38 -2.00
N ARG A 70 4.93 -6.68 -1.39
CA ARG A 70 3.83 -7.43 -2.03
C ARG A 70 2.56 -6.61 -2.00
N ALA A 71 2.10 -6.15 -3.16
CA ALA A 71 0.98 -5.22 -3.27
C ALA A 71 -0.23 -5.87 -3.96
N ILE A 72 -1.42 -5.69 -3.41
CA ILE A 72 -2.71 -5.93 -4.06
C ILE A 72 -3.32 -4.59 -4.40
N SER A 73 -3.70 -4.40 -5.66
CA SER A 73 -4.34 -3.20 -6.19
C SER A 73 -5.63 -3.59 -6.90
N THR A 74 -6.77 -3.07 -6.44
CA THR A 74 -8.10 -3.36 -6.98
C THR A 74 -8.45 -2.43 -8.13
N SER A 75 -9.48 -2.80 -8.90
CA SER A 75 -9.98 -2.00 -10.01
C SER A 75 -10.43 -0.59 -9.61
N VAL A 76 -10.81 -0.38 -8.34
CA VAL A 76 -11.17 0.94 -7.80
C VAL A 76 -9.99 1.91 -7.88
N TYR A 77 -8.75 1.41 -7.91
CA TYR A 77 -7.52 2.20 -7.97
C TYR A 77 -6.88 2.28 -9.36
N LEU A 78 -7.54 1.86 -10.44
CA LEU A 78 -6.94 2.04 -11.78
C LEU A 78 -6.77 3.53 -12.12
N GLY A 79 -7.68 4.39 -11.66
CA GLY A 79 -7.55 5.85 -11.81
C GLY A 79 -6.45 6.48 -10.94
N PHE A 80 -5.95 5.79 -9.92
CA PHE A 80 -4.88 6.30 -9.04
C PHE A 80 -3.54 6.40 -9.77
N TRP A 81 -3.25 5.52 -10.73
CA TRP A 81 -1.92 5.42 -11.36
C TRP A 81 -1.52 6.64 -12.19
N ASN A 82 -2.48 7.49 -12.55
CA ASN A 82 -2.22 8.78 -13.21
C ASN A 82 -2.01 9.94 -12.22
N SER A 83 -1.99 9.67 -10.91
CA SER A 83 -1.88 10.68 -9.88
C SER A 83 -0.43 10.92 -9.43
N GLU A 84 -0.19 12.09 -8.87
CA GLU A 84 1.12 12.48 -8.35
C GLU A 84 1.61 11.57 -7.19
N PRO A 85 0.76 11.14 -6.23
CA PRO A 85 1.17 10.15 -5.23
C PRO A 85 1.56 8.79 -5.81
N ALA A 86 0.93 8.36 -6.91
CA ALA A 86 1.29 7.11 -7.58
C ALA A 86 2.69 7.17 -8.18
N GLY A 87 3.04 8.29 -8.83
CA GLY A 87 4.39 8.51 -9.37
C GLY A 87 5.46 8.39 -8.28
N ARG A 88 5.29 9.10 -7.15
CA ARG A 88 6.24 9.02 -6.02
C ARG A 88 6.35 7.59 -5.47
N TYR A 89 5.27 6.82 -5.47
CA TYR A 89 5.26 5.45 -4.99
C TYR A 89 6.00 4.51 -5.93
N LEU A 90 5.77 4.64 -7.24
CA LEU A 90 6.51 3.91 -8.27
C LEU A 90 8.01 4.23 -8.21
N ASP A 91 8.38 5.50 -8.03
CA ASP A 91 9.78 5.91 -7.85
C ASP A 91 10.40 5.24 -6.61
N ALA A 92 9.70 5.25 -5.48
CA ALA A 92 10.19 4.62 -4.25
C ALA A 92 10.34 3.09 -4.38
N GLN A 93 9.45 2.44 -5.13
CA GLN A 93 9.57 1.01 -5.44
C GLN A 93 10.76 0.74 -6.36
N HIS A 94 10.93 1.55 -7.41
CA HIS A 94 12.05 1.44 -8.32
C HIS A 94 13.38 1.61 -7.57
N GLU A 95 13.51 2.61 -6.69
CA GLU A 95 14.67 2.77 -5.80
C GLU A 95 14.89 1.54 -4.89
N ALA A 96 13.83 0.94 -4.35
CA ALA A 96 13.95 -0.28 -3.55
C ALA A 96 14.53 -1.45 -4.36
N ILE A 97 14.10 -1.59 -5.61
CA ILE A 97 14.59 -2.62 -6.53
C ILE A 97 16.05 -2.32 -6.91
N THR A 98 16.36 -1.10 -7.36
CA THR A 98 17.69 -0.79 -7.93
C THR A 98 18.76 -0.68 -6.88
N ASP A 99 18.45 -0.07 -5.73
CA ASP A 99 19.48 0.31 -4.75
C ASP A 99 19.64 -0.74 -3.66
N ARG A 100 18.55 -1.45 -3.34
CA ARG A 100 18.52 -2.44 -2.26
C ARG A 100 18.27 -3.87 -2.75
N GLY A 101 17.90 -4.07 -4.02
CA GLY A 101 17.60 -5.40 -4.56
C GLY A 101 16.30 -5.99 -4.00
N VAL A 102 15.39 -5.16 -3.50
CA VAL A 102 14.13 -5.62 -2.89
C VAL A 102 13.18 -6.07 -4.00
N PRO A 103 12.72 -7.34 -4.01
CA PRO A 103 11.72 -7.79 -4.96
C PRO A 103 10.37 -7.12 -4.67
N VAL A 104 9.79 -6.52 -5.71
CA VAL A 104 8.47 -5.90 -5.66
C VAL A 104 7.53 -6.68 -6.57
N ARG A 105 6.43 -7.17 -6.01
CA ARG A 105 5.39 -7.88 -6.75
C ARG A 105 4.05 -7.15 -6.59
N ARG A 106 3.35 -6.94 -7.70
CA ARG A 106 2.03 -6.30 -7.72
C ARG A 106 0.99 -7.17 -8.39
N LEU A 107 -0.11 -7.37 -7.68
CA LEU A 107 -1.28 -8.05 -8.18
C LEU A 107 -2.39 -7.03 -8.45
N PHE A 108 -2.90 -6.98 -9.68
CA PHE A 108 -4.11 -6.25 -10.03
C PHE A 108 -5.33 -7.17 -9.93
N LEU A 109 -6.32 -6.77 -9.15
CA LEU A 109 -7.61 -7.46 -9.03
C LEU A 109 -8.66 -6.71 -9.84
N VAL A 110 -9.24 -7.37 -10.85
CA VAL A 110 -10.38 -6.83 -11.60
C VAL A 110 -11.65 -7.61 -11.30
N GLU A 111 -12.79 -6.92 -11.34
CA GLU A 111 -14.09 -7.50 -10.99
C GLU A 111 -14.75 -8.19 -12.19
N ARG A 112 -14.33 -7.87 -13.41
CA ARG A 112 -14.92 -8.37 -14.66
C ARG A 112 -13.83 -8.56 -15.72
N ALA A 113 -14.01 -9.56 -16.57
CA ALA A 113 -13.12 -9.82 -17.71
C ALA A 113 -13.02 -8.62 -18.66
N ALA A 114 -14.12 -7.88 -18.88
CA ALA A 114 -14.13 -6.66 -19.70
C ALA A 114 -13.28 -5.48 -19.16
N GLN A 115 -12.57 -5.66 -18.05
CA GLN A 115 -11.56 -4.73 -17.54
C GLN A 115 -10.14 -5.15 -17.92
N LEU A 116 -9.99 -6.29 -18.58
CA LEU A 116 -8.78 -6.72 -19.26
C LEU A 116 -8.72 -5.96 -20.59
N ASP A 117 -8.43 -4.67 -20.51
CA ASP A 117 -8.35 -3.78 -21.65
C ASP A 117 -6.91 -3.29 -21.87
N ASP A 118 -6.72 -2.62 -22.99
CA ASP A 118 -5.50 -1.91 -23.34
C ASP A 118 -4.96 -0.98 -22.24
N ALA A 119 -5.84 -0.37 -21.45
CA ALA A 119 -5.42 0.55 -20.40
C ALA A 119 -4.79 -0.20 -19.23
N LEU A 120 -5.37 -1.34 -18.83
CA LEU A 120 -4.77 -2.23 -17.85
C LEU A 120 -3.48 -2.85 -18.37
N LEU A 121 -3.45 -3.28 -19.64
CA LEU A 121 -2.24 -3.83 -20.26
C LEU A 121 -1.09 -2.83 -20.22
N ARG A 122 -1.30 -1.61 -20.72
CA ARG A 122 -0.29 -0.54 -20.66
C ARG A 122 0.17 -0.24 -19.24
N LEU A 123 -0.75 -0.20 -18.27
CA LEU A 123 -0.39 -0.03 -16.87
C LEU A 123 0.53 -1.14 -16.35
N CYS A 124 0.28 -2.40 -16.75
CA CYS A 124 1.13 -3.52 -16.39
C CYS A 124 2.51 -3.41 -17.05
N GLU A 125 2.57 -3.07 -18.34
CA GLU A 125 3.82 -2.86 -19.08
C GLU A 125 4.68 -1.75 -18.45
N GLU A 126 4.07 -0.62 -18.11
CA GLU A 126 4.75 0.51 -17.46
C GLU A 126 5.40 0.11 -16.13
N GLN A 127 4.76 -0.77 -15.36
CA GLN A 127 5.31 -1.26 -14.10
C GLN A 127 6.36 -2.36 -14.28
N GLU A 128 6.23 -3.24 -15.27
CA GLU A 128 7.29 -4.19 -15.61
C GLU A 128 8.57 -3.48 -16.10
N LEU A 129 8.45 -2.34 -16.78
CA LEU A 129 9.61 -1.50 -17.15
C LEU A 129 10.38 -0.99 -15.91
N LEU A 130 9.70 -0.84 -14.78
CA LEU A 130 10.29 -0.52 -13.47
C LEU A 130 10.78 -1.77 -12.72
N ARG A 131 10.74 -2.95 -13.35
CA ARG A 131 11.11 -4.26 -12.79
C ARG A 131 10.21 -4.71 -11.64
N ILE A 132 8.98 -4.20 -11.58
CA ILE A 132 7.95 -4.72 -10.69
C ILE A 132 7.38 -5.96 -11.38
N ASP A 133 7.37 -7.09 -10.67
CA ASP A 133 6.69 -8.28 -11.19
C ASP A 133 5.18 -8.03 -11.11
N VAL A 134 4.48 -8.11 -12.24
CA VAL A 134 3.03 -7.84 -12.30
C VAL A 134 2.25 -9.11 -12.63
N ARG A 135 1.13 -9.30 -11.94
CA ARG A 135 0.10 -10.27 -12.31
C ARG A 135 -1.29 -9.65 -12.22
N VAL A 136 -2.22 -10.19 -12.99
CA VAL A 136 -3.63 -9.77 -13.00
C VAL A 136 -4.52 -10.96 -12.62
N VAL A 137 -5.60 -10.71 -11.88
CA VAL A 137 -6.61 -11.71 -11.52
C VAL A 137 -8.00 -11.16 -11.80
N VAL A 138 -8.80 -11.93 -12.51
CA VAL A 138 -10.24 -11.69 -12.70
C VAL A 138 -11.01 -12.41 -11.60
N LEU A 139 -11.57 -11.67 -10.64
CA LEU A 139 -12.16 -12.25 -9.43
C LEU A 139 -13.25 -13.32 -9.70
N PRO A 140 -14.18 -13.14 -10.65
CA PRO A 140 -15.18 -14.15 -10.98
C PRO A 140 -14.63 -15.45 -11.59
N GLU A 141 -13.41 -15.43 -12.14
CA GLU A 141 -12.77 -16.60 -12.77
C GLU A 141 -12.01 -17.45 -11.75
N LEU A 142 -11.80 -16.94 -10.54
CA LEU A 142 -11.17 -17.68 -9.46
C LEU A 142 -12.01 -18.87 -8.98
N PRO A 143 -11.36 -19.96 -8.54
CA PRO A 143 -12.02 -21.01 -7.77
C PRO A 143 -12.83 -20.42 -6.58
N PRO A 144 -14.01 -20.97 -6.24
CA PRO A 144 -14.89 -20.38 -5.24
C PRO A 144 -14.29 -20.20 -3.83
N HIS A 145 -13.23 -20.92 -3.49
CA HIS A 145 -12.52 -20.76 -2.22
C HIS A 145 -11.55 -19.57 -2.23
N LEU A 146 -10.98 -19.24 -3.40
CA LEU A 146 -10.14 -18.05 -3.59
C LEU A 146 -10.98 -16.78 -3.82
N ALA A 147 -12.16 -16.89 -4.41
CA ALA A 147 -13.04 -15.74 -4.63
C ALA A 147 -13.64 -15.15 -3.33
N ARG A 148 -13.75 -15.95 -2.24
CA ARG A 148 -14.44 -15.57 -0.99
C ARG A 148 -13.59 -14.80 0.03
N GLY A 149 -12.38 -14.38 -0.32
CA GLY A 149 -11.47 -13.67 0.58
C GLY A 149 -11.59 -12.14 0.48
N THR A 150 -11.07 -11.44 1.49
CA THR A 150 -10.93 -9.97 1.46
C THR A 150 -10.04 -9.55 0.29
N THR A 151 -10.55 -8.66 -0.56
CA THR A 151 -9.87 -8.08 -1.72
C THR A 151 -9.43 -6.64 -1.46
N CYS A 152 -9.10 -6.29 -0.20
CA CYS A 152 -8.69 -4.93 0.11
C CYS A 152 -7.36 -4.59 -0.55
N ASP A 153 -7.28 -3.36 -1.07
CA ASP A 153 -6.03 -2.73 -1.42
C ASP A 153 -5.10 -2.72 -0.22
N GLY A 154 -3.87 -3.16 -0.47
CA GLY A 154 -2.89 -3.23 0.60
C GLY A 154 -1.54 -3.72 0.12
N VAL A 155 -0.56 -3.51 0.98
CA VAL A 155 0.83 -3.86 0.74
C VAL A 155 1.38 -4.53 1.97
N VAL A 156 2.01 -5.68 1.80
CA VAL A 156 2.81 -6.31 2.83
C VAL A 156 4.28 -5.99 2.56
N PHE A 157 4.94 -5.41 3.56
CA PHE A 157 6.37 -5.12 3.54
C PHE A 157 7.08 -6.13 4.43
N ASP A 158 8.12 -6.76 3.88
CA ASP A 158 9.06 -7.67 4.57
C ASP A 158 8.40 -8.83 5.34
N GLU A 159 7.14 -9.15 5.06
CA GLU A 159 6.32 -10.10 5.84
C GLU A 159 6.18 -9.70 7.33
N GLU A 160 6.46 -8.44 7.66
CA GLU A 160 6.45 -7.91 9.03
C GLU A 160 5.32 -6.91 9.27
N VAL A 161 4.90 -6.19 8.23
CA VAL A 161 3.87 -5.14 8.36
C VAL A 161 2.97 -5.08 7.14
N SER A 162 1.66 -4.95 7.39
CA SER A 162 0.69 -4.68 6.34
C SER A 162 0.22 -3.24 6.39
N TYR A 163 0.27 -2.55 5.27
CA TYR A 163 -0.47 -1.32 4.97
C TYR A 163 -1.77 -1.71 4.25
N GLU A 164 -2.91 -1.22 4.71
CA GLU A 164 -4.21 -1.50 4.10
C GLU A 164 -5.01 -0.21 3.93
N THR A 165 -5.58 -0.02 2.75
CA THR A 165 -6.64 0.97 2.59
C THR A 165 -7.98 0.27 2.74
N VAL A 166 -8.65 0.57 3.84
CA VAL A 166 -9.98 0.01 4.15
C VAL A 166 -11.02 1.03 3.73
N ARG A 167 -11.84 0.67 2.74
CA ARG A 167 -13.03 1.42 2.37
C ARG A 167 -14.26 0.86 3.07
N ASP A 168 -15.22 1.71 3.42
CA ASP A 168 -16.52 1.25 3.90
C ASP A 168 -17.38 0.66 2.75
N LEU A 169 -18.51 0.04 3.08
CA LEU A 169 -19.41 -0.60 2.10
C LEU A 169 -19.99 0.37 1.05
N ARG A 170 -19.83 1.67 1.24
CA ARG A 170 -20.28 2.71 0.31
C ARG A 170 -19.11 3.30 -0.48
N GLU A 171 -17.89 2.85 -0.21
CA GLU A 171 -16.63 3.34 -0.76
C GLU A 171 -16.34 4.82 -0.49
N VAL A 172 -17.10 5.44 0.44
CA VAL A 172 -17.03 6.89 0.69
C VAL A 172 -15.95 7.22 1.71
N ASN A 173 -15.78 6.36 2.72
CA ASN A 173 -14.84 6.60 3.79
C ASN A 173 -13.68 5.61 3.70
N ALA A 174 -12.57 6.08 3.14
CA ALA A 174 -11.29 5.38 3.25
C ALA A 174 -10.69 5.62 4.64
N ARG A 175 -10.08 4.59 5.21
CA ARG A 175 -9.11 4.71 6.31
C ARG A 175 -7.87 3.94 5.93
N THR A 176 -6.73 4.40 6.41
CA THR A 176 -5.47 3.68 6.29
C THR A 176 -5.20 2.94 7.57
N ARG A 177 -4.76 1.69 7.46
CA ARG A 177 -4.35 0.87 8.58
C ARG A 177 -2.95 0.34 8.37
N ILE A 178 -2.12 0.43 9.40
CA ILE A 178 -0.88 -0.32 9.52
C ILE A 178 -1.09 -1.38 10.60
N ASP A 179 -0.71 -2.62 10.31
CA ASP A 179 -0.86 -3.74 11.24
C ASP A 179 0.37 -4.65 11.14
N ALA A 180 1.11 -4.75 12.24
CA ALA A 180 2.32 -5.55 12.41
C ALA A 180 2.05 -6.80 13.28
N ARG A 181 0.78 -7.13 13.57
CA ARG A 181 0.45 -8.35 14.32
C ARG A 181 0.80 -9.57 13.45
N PRO A 182 1.62 -10.52 13.94
CA PRO A 182 2.11 -11.62 13.12
C PRO A 182 1.01 -12.46 12.46
N ASP A 183 -0.09 -12.74 13.16
CA ASP A 183 -1.21 -13.53 12.63
C ASP A 183 -1.89 -12.82 11.45
N HIS A 184 -2.02 -11.50 11.54
CA HIS A 184 -2.64 -10.69 10.51
C HIS A 184 -1.72 -10.60 9.28
N VAL A 185 -0.44 -10.29 9.48
CA VAL A 185 0.52 -10.19 8.37
C VAL A 185 0.70 -11.52 7.65
N ARG A 186 0.75 -12.65 8.39
CA ARG A 186 0.76 -13.99 7.77
C ARG A 186 -0.50 -14.26 6.97
N SER A 187 -1.66 -13.86 7.47
CA SER A 187 -2.93 -14.00 6.73
C SER A 187 -2.90 -13.21 5.41
N ARG A 188 -2.40 -11.97 5.43
CA ARG A 188 -2.27 -11.12 4.23
C ARG A 188 -1.22 -11.62 3.25
N THR A 189 -0.09 -12.09 3.75
CA THR A 189 0.97 -12.69 2.93
C THR A 189 0.44 -13.95 2.24
N ARG A 190 -0.19 -14.86 3.00
CA ARG A 190 -0.81 -16.07 2.44
C ARG A 190 -1.84 -15.72 1.37
N ARG A 191 -2.71 -14.75 1.65
CA ARG A 191 -3.74 -14.31 0.69
C ARG A 191 -3.13 -13.77 -0.60
N PHE A 192 -2.06 -12.98 -0.49
CA PHE A 192 -1.31 -12.50 -1.64
C PHE A 192 -0.77 -13.67 -2.47
N GLU A 193 -0.05 -14.61 -1.85
CA GLU A 193 0.55 -15.73 -2.58
C GLU A 193 -0.52 -16.64 -3.24
N GLU A 194 -1.64 -16.91 -2.55
CA GLU A 194 -2.76 -17.68 -3.13
C GLU A 194 -3.34 -17.02 -4.40
N LEU A 195 -3.46 -15.70 -4.40
CA LEU A 195 -3.94 -14.95 -5.56
C LEU A 195 -2.85 -14.77 -6.63
N TRP A 196 -1.60 -14.59 -6.21
CA TRP A 196 -0.45 -14.47 -7.08
C TRP A 196 -0.30 -15.71 -7.97
N GLU A 197 -0.37 -16.90 -7.38
CA GLU A 197 -0.30 -18.17 -8.11
C GLU A 197 -1.47 -18.39 -9.08
N ALA A 198 -2.63 -17.78 -8.82
CA ALA A 198 -3.79 -17.82 -9.71
C ALA A 198 -3.78 -16.69 -10.77
N GLY A 199 -2.84 -15.75 -10.69
CA GLY A 199 -2.77 -14.59 -11.55
C GLY A 199 -2.08 -14.85 -12.87
N MET A 200 -2.59 -14.22 -13.92
CA MET A 200 -2.02 -14.20 -15.26
C MET A 200 -0.89 -13.17 -15.32
N GLY A 201 0.23 -13.56 -15.95
CA GLY A 201 1.35 -12.66 -16.23
C GLY A 201 1.13 -11.83 -17.50
N LEU A 202 2.04 -10.92 -17.80
CA LEU A 202 1.89 -9.95 -18.89
C LEU A 202 1.60 -10.60 -20.26
N ARG A 203 2.33 -11.66 -20.63
CA ARG A 203 2.10 -12.37 -21.90
C ARG A 203 0.73 -13.02 -22.03
N GLU A 204 0.18 -13.49 -20.92
CA GLU A 204 -1.16 -14.09 -20.90
C GLU A 204 -2.24 -13.01 -20.94
N LEU A 205 -1.99 -11.87 -20.28
CA LEU A 205 -2.83 -10.68 -20.39
C LEU A 205 -2.89 -10.15 -21.83
N GLU A 206 -1.75 -10.00 -22.51
CA GLU A 206 -1.67 -9.59 -23.92
C GLU A 206 -2.60 -10.43 -24.80
N GLY A 207 -2.51 -11.77 -24.72
CA GLY A 207 -3.39 -12.65 -25.48
C GLY A 207 -4.88 -12.54 -25.14
N ARG A 208 -5.21 -12.25 -23.87
CA ARG A 208 -6.61 -12.06 -23.43
C ARG A 208 -7.21 -10.74 -23.96
N VAL A 209 -6.41 -9.68 -24.07
CA VAL A 209 -6.82 -8.39 -24.63
C VAL A 209 -7.07 -8.54 -26.13
N ASP A 210 -6.14 -9.16 -26.86
CA ASP A 210 -6.25 -9.39 -28.31
C ASP A 210 -7.52 -10.21 -28.67
N ASP A 211 -7.82 -11.27 -27.91
CA ASP A 211 -9.01 -12.12 -28.12
C ASP A 211 -10.34 -11.35 -27.93
N GLU A 212 -10.40 -10.37 -27.02
CA GLU A 212 -11.60 -9.53 -26.82
C GLU A 212 -11.79 -8.50 -27.95
N GLU A 213 -10.70 -7.97 -28.51
CA GLU A 213 -10.76 -7.08 -29.67
C GLU A 213 -11.26 -7.82 -30.92
N ASP A 214 -10.70 -9.00 -31.20
CA ASP A 214 -11.09 -9.83 -32.35
C ASP A 214 -12.56 -10.33 -32.27
N GLY A 215 -13.02 -10.65 -31.05
CA GLY A 215 -14.42 -11.01 -30.80
C GLY A 215 -15.40 -9.86 -31.08
N THR A 216 -14.97 -8.62 -30.90
CA THR A 216 -15.79 -7.41 -31.14
C THR A 216 -16.01 -7.17 -32.63
N TRP A 217 -15.04 -7.49 -33.50
CA TRP A 217 -15.15 -7.36 -34.96
C TRP A 217 -16.06 -8.42 -35.62
N MET A 218 -16.31 -9.55 -34.96
CA MET A 218 -17.14 -10.65 -35.49
C MET A 218 -18.64 -10.49 -35.22
N THR A 219 -19.06 -9.45 -34.50
CA THR A 219 -20.47 -9.13 -34.20
C THR A 219 -20.98 -7.84 -34.87
N GLY A 220 -20.21 -7.25 -35.78
CA GLY A 220 -20.56 -6.05 -36.55
C GLY A 220 -21.34 -6.32 -37.84
#